data_AF-A0A9D3B451-F1
#
_entry.id   AF-A0A9D3B451-F1
#
_cell.length_a   1.000
_cell.length_b   1.000
_cell.length_c   1.000
_cell.angle_alpha   90.00
_cell.angle_beta   90.00
_cell.angle_gamma   90.00
#
_symmetry.space_group_name_H-M   'P 1'
#
loop_
_entity.id
_entity.type
_entity.pdbx_description
1 polymer ?
#
loop_
_entity_poly.entity_id
_entity_poly.type
_entity_poly.pdbx_seq_one_letter_code
_entity_poly.pdbx_strand_id
1 'polypeptide(L)' 'SITIKARGLSIGLAVDVTQVILRKTTAFKVGNIKISSESLESSDGKKRNVSTIEIPVSRIGQ' A
#
# COMPACT_ATOMS: atom_id res chain seq x y z
N SER A 1 -8.49 -3.39 -12.00
CA SER A 1 -7.39 -2.83 -11.19
C SER A 1 -7.54 -3.30 -9.75
N ILE A 2 -6.43 -3.47 -9.03
CA ILE A 2 -6.39 -3.90 -7.63
C ILE A 2 -5.62 -2.84 -6.85
N THR A 3 -5.99 -2.55 -5.62
CA THR A 3 -5.26 -1.60 -4.77
C THR A 3 -4.73 -2.31 -3.53
N ILE A 4 -3.42 -2.34 -3.37
CA ILE A 4 -2.77 -2.87 -2.17
C ILE A 4 -2.78 -1.74 -1.13
N LYS A 5 -3.37 -2.00 0.04
CA LYS A 5 -3.41 -1.05 1.15
C LYS A 5 -2.61 -1.57 2.32
N ALA A 6 -1.84 -0.69 2.96
CA ALA A 6 -1.14 -1.01 4.18
C ALA A 6 -0.98 0.22 5.07
N ARG A 7 -0.63 -0.03 6.33
CA ARG A 7 -0.41 1.02 7.34
C ARG A 7 0.68 0.62 8.32
N GLY A 8 1.34 1.62 8.91
CA GLY A 8 2.39 1.41 9.91
C GLY A 8 3.47 0.44 9.43
N LEU A 9 3.82 -0.54 10.27
CA LEU A 9 4.89 -1.51 10.00
C LEU A 9 4.66 -2.34 8.74
N SER A 10 3.41 -2.58 8.34
CA SER A 10 3.08 -3.38 7.15
C SER A 10 3.35 -2.66 5.82
N ILE A 11 3.70 -1.37 5.85
CA ILE A 11 4.01 -0.60 4.64
C ILE A 11 5.19 -1.21 3.88
N GLY A 12 6.27 -1.59 4.58
CA GLY A 12 7.44 -2.22 3.95
C GLY A 12 7.06 -3.49 3.17
N LEU A 13 6.26 -4.36 3.82
CA LEU A 13 5.76 -5.58 3.19
C LEU A 13 4.90 -5.31 1.94
N ALA A 14 4.03 -4.29 1.99
CA ALA A 14 3.21 -3.93 0.83
C ALA A 14 4.04 -3.47 -0.36
N VAL A 15 5.14 -2.75 -0.11
CA VAL A 15 6.10 -2.36 -1.15
C VAL A 15 6.82 -3.59 -1.69
N ASP A 16 7.30 -4.48 -0.83
CA ASP A 16 8.00 -5.71 -1.25
C ASP A 16 7.12 -6.59 -2.14
N VAL A 17 5.87 -6.86 -1.73
CA VAL A 17 4.90 -7.62 -2.52
C VAL A 17 4.69 -6.97 -3.89
N THR A 18 4.51 -5.65 -3.92
CA THR A 18 4.35 -4.92 -5.18
C THR A 18 5.57 -5.09 -6.09
N GLN A 19 6.78 -4.92 -5.55
CA GLN A 19 8.03 -5.06 -6.31
C GLN A 19 8.23 -6.48 -6.83
N VAL A 20 7.88 -7.51 -6.04
CA VAL A 20 7.95 -8.91 -6.45
C VAL A 20 7.01 -9.17 -7.64
N ILE A 21 5.78 -8.66 -7.60
CA ILE A 21 4.80 -8.83 -8.69
C ILE A 21 5.32 -8.18 -9.99
N LEU A 22 5.83 -6.95 -9.92
CA LEU A 22 6.33 -6.24 -11.10
C LEU A 22 7.57 -6.89 -11.71
N ARG A 23 8.47 -7.43 -10.87
CA ARG A 23 9.70 -8.09 -11.34
C ARG A 23 9.46 -9.47 -11.91
N LYS A 24 8.52 -10.24 -11.34
CA LYS A 24 8.21 -11.60 -11.80
C LYS A 24 7.23 -11.62 -12.98
N THR A 25 6.40 -10.60 -13.13
CA THR A 25 5.35 -10.54 -14.15
C THR A 25 5.32 -9.18 -14.84
N THR A 26 5.61 -9.17 -16.14
CA THR A 26 5.55 -7.97 -17.00
C THR A 26 4.13 -7.51 -17.33
N ALA A 27 3.10 -8.19 -16.82
CA ALA A 27 1.70 -7.90 -17.12
C ALA A 27 1.08 -6.79 -16.26
N PHE A 28 1.77 -6.26 -15.25
CA PHE A 28 1.21 -5.28 -14.30
C PHE A 28 2.00 -3.97 -14.28
N LYS A 29 1.29 -2.87 -14.05
CA LYS A 29 1.82 -1.52 -13.84
C LYS A 29 1.28 -0.93 -12.55
N VAL A 30 2.10 -0.13 -11.87
CA VAL A 30 1.67 0.67 -10.70
C VAL A 30 1.13 2.01 -11.20
N GLY A 31 0.01 2.43 -10.62
CA GLY A 31 -0.59 3.75 -10.86
C GLY A 31 -0.13 4.79 -9.84
N ASN A 32 -0.97 5.78 -9.59
CA ASN A 32 -0.65 6.87 -8.66
C ASN A 32 -0.70 6.38 -7.21
N ILE A 33 0.47 6.20 -6.59
CA ILE A 33 0.59 5.80 -5.18
C ILE A 33 0.10 6.94 -4.30
N LYS A 34 -0.72 6.62 -3.29
CA LYS A 34 -1.19 7.59 -2.30
C LYS A 34 -0.59 7.26 -0.94
N ILE A 35 -0.08 8.28 -0.26
CA ILE A 35 0.44 8.19 1.10
C ILE A 35 -0.34 9.19 1.94
N SER A 36 -0.86 8.73 3.06
CA SER A 36 -1.67 9.53 3.99
C SER A 36 -1.34 9.17 5.43
N SER A 37 -2.10 9.70 6.37
CA SER A 37 -2.07 9.27 7.78
C SER A 37 -3.49 9.21 8.31
N GLU A 38 -3.78 8.17 9.10
CA GLU A 38 -5.05 8.00 9.81
C GLU A 38 -4.81 8.11 11.32
N SER A 39 -5.67 8.84 12.03
CA SER A 39 -5.63 8.89 13.50
C SER A 39 -6.34 7.67 14.05
N LEU A 40 -5.58 6.74 14.63
CA LEU A 40 -6.10 5.52 15.24
C LEU A 40 -6.03 5.60 16.76
N GLU A 41 -7.08 5.11 17.41
CA GLU A 41 -7.06 4.93 18.85
C GLU A 41 -6.23 3.68 19.21
N SER A 42 -5.20 3.89 20.01
CA SER A 42 -4.41 2.81 20.60
C SER A 42 -5.21 2.16 21.72
N SER A 43 -4.88 0.91 22.09
CA SER A 43 -5.56 0.18 23.18
C SER A 43 -5.57 0.89 24.54
N ASP A 44 -4.72 1.90 24.73
CA ASP A 44 -4.65 2.79 25.90
C ASP A 44 -5.61 4.00 25.80
N GLY A 45 -6.49 4.06 24.80
CA GLY A 45 -7.39 5.18 24.53
C GLY A 45 -6.73 6.42 23.90
N LYS A 46 -5.41 6.39 23.67
CA LYS A 46 -4.68 7.50 23.05
C LYS A 46 -4.74 7.43 21.53
N LYS A 47 -5.04 8.55 20.89
CA LYS A 47 -4.95 8.69 19.43
C LYS A 47 -3.49 8.77 18.97
N ARG A 48 -3.16 8.03 17.92
CA ARG A 48 -1.86 8.01 17.26
C ARG A 48 -2.07 8.12 15.76
N ASN A 49 -1.30 8.98 15.12
CA ASN A 49 -1.29 9.04 13.66
C ASN A 49 -0.47 7.88 13.13
N VAL A 50 -1.07 7.09 12.25
CA VAL A 50 -0.44 5.96 11.60
C VAL A 50 -0.40 6.25 10.11
N SER A 51 0.79 6.18 9.52
CA SER A 51 0.95 6.35 8.08
C SER A 51 0.24 5.25 7.33
N THR A 52 -0.36 5.60 6.19
CA THR A 52 -1.06 4.68 5.30
C THR A 52 -0.50 4.81 3.88
N ILE A 53 -0.59 3.72 3.13
CA ILE A 53 -0.21 3.67 1.72
C ILE A 53 -1.30 2.94 0.92
N GLU A 54 -1.61 3.47 -0.25
CA GLU A 54 -2.45 2.82 -1.25
C GLU A 54 -1.67 2.72 -2.56
N ILE A 55 -1.44 1.50 -3.02
CA ILE A 55 -0.67 1.19 -4.22
C ILE A 55 -1.65 0.59 -5.26
N PRO A 56 -2.18 1.40 -6.20
CA PRO A 56 -2.99 0.88 -7.27
C PRO A 56 -2.11 0.12 -8.27
N VAL A 57 -2.50 -1.11 -8.57
CA VAL A 57 -1.86 -2.01 -9.54
C VAL A 57 -2.89 -2.38 -10.60
N SER A 58 -2.53 -2.23 -11.86
CA SER A 58 -3.41 -2.51 -12.99
C SER A 58 -2.70 -3.37 -14.02
N ARG A 59 -3.45 -4.17 -14.77
CA ARG A 59 -2.89 -4.93 -15.89
C ARG A 59 -2.50 -3.97 -17.01
N ILE A 60 -1.39 -4.21 -17.67
CA ILE A 60 -0.98 -3.45 -18.87
C ILE A 60 -1.96 -3.81 -20.01
N GLY A 61 -2.45 -2.80 -20.72
CA GLY A 61 -3.46 -2.96 -21.78
C GLY A 61 -4.92 -2.90 -21.31
N GLN A 62 -5.14 -2.61 -20.00
CA GLN A 62 -6.45 -2.32 -19.42
C GLN A 62 -6.53 -0.87 -18.95
#